data_AF-A0A2X1AIX3-F1
#
_entry.id   AF-A0A2X1AIX3-F1
#
_cell.length_a   1.000
_cell.length_b   1.000
_cell.length_c   1.000
_cell.angle_alpha   90.00
_cell.angle_beta   90.00
_cell.angle_gamma   90.00
#
_symmetry.space_group_name_H-M   'P 1'
#
loop_
_entity.id
_entity.type
_entity.pdbx_description
1 polymer ?
#
loop_
_entity_poly.entity_id
_entity_poly.type
_entity_poly.pdbx_seq_one_letter_code
_entity_poly.pdbx_strand_id
1 'polypeptide(L)'
;MWEPTQEEIEQLKQLNNVTGAKHDGFYRAMAPILFDVAKDHCNGKWEPSDMPQGVRLFIAKAIQFNTQSTGLKGRVMGTVSYSYDTEFPKAIWTYLRPYKRVRFHALR
;
A
#
# COMPACT_ATOMS: atom_id res chain seq x y z
N MET A 1 16.74 -1.94 -4.34
CA MET A 1 15.44 -1.22 -4.40
C MET A 1 14.77 -1.66 -5.68
N TRP A 2 13.52 -2.10 -5.64
CA TRP A 2 12.81 -2.57 -6.85
C TRP A 2 12.59 -1.40 -7.81
N GLU A 3 12.95 -1.56 -9.08
CA GLU A 3 12.67 -0.58 -10.13
C GLU A 3 11.51 -1.12 -10.98
N PRO A 4 10.28 -0.62 -10.78
CA PRO A 4 9.13 -1.13 -11.51
C PRO A 4 9.23 -0.78 -12.99
N THR A 5 8.92 -1.76 -13.85
CA THR A 5 8.85 -1.54 -15.30
C THR A 5 7.59 -0.77 -15.69
N GLN A 6 7.56 -0.22 -16.90
CA GLN A 6 6.40 0.54 -17.37
C GLN A 6 5.13 -0.33 -17.41
N GLU A 7 5.26 -1.60 -17.81
CA GLU A 7 4.15 -2.56 -17.83
C GLU A 7 3.59 -2.84 -16.42
N GLU A 8 4.47 -2.96 -15.42
CA GLU A 8 4.06 -3.17 -14.03
C GLU A 8 3.29 -1.97 -13.48
N ILE A 9 3.71 -0.76 -13.85
CA ILE A 9 3.06 0.50 -13.48
C ILE A 9 1.70 0.61 -14.16
N GLU A 10 1.58 0.24 -15.43
CA GLU A 10 0.31 0.23 -16.17
C GLU A 10 -0.69 -0.75 -15.53
N GLN A 11 -0.23 -1.95 -15.18
CA GLN A 11 -1.03 -2.93 -14.47
C GLN A 11 -1.48 -2.41 -13.08
N LEU A 12 -0.62 -1.70 -12.34
CA LEU A 12 -1.02 -1.04 -11.07
C LEU A 12 -2.05 0.08 -11.29
N LYS A 13 -1.92 0.85 -12.37
CA LYS A 13 -2.90 1.89 -12.76
C LYS A 13 -4.26 1.30 -13.15
N GLN A 14 -4.26 0.18 -13.88
CA GLN A 14 -5.48 -0.55 -14.24
C GLN A 14 -6.27 -1.00 -13.00
N LEU A 15 -5.60 -1.48 -11.95
CA LEU A 15 -6.24 -1.86 -10.68
C LEU A 15 -6.93 -0.70 -9.94
N ASN A 16 -6.56 0.55 -10.27
CA ASN A 16 -7.13 1.76 -9.71
C ASN A 16 -8.09 2.48 -10.67
N ASN A 17 -8.36 1.92 -11.84
CA ASN A 17 -9.13 2.57 -12.91
C ASN A 17 -8.59 3.97 -13.28
N VAL A 18 -7.28 4.19 -13.14
CA VAL A 18 -6.63 5.46 -13.48
C VAL A 18 -6.07 5.35 -14.90
N THR A 19 -6.47 6.27 -15.77
CA THR A 19 -5.95 6.39 -17.13
C THR A 19 -5.13 7.67 -17.29
N GLY A 20 -3.99 7.57 -17.98
CA GLY A 20 -3.10 8.71 -18.26
C GLY A 20 -1.72 8.63 -17.60
N ALA A 21 -0.83 9.52 -18.06
CA ALA A 21 0.59 9.55 -17.70
C ALA A 21 0.93 10.44 -16.48
N LYS A 22 -0.06 11.18 -15.96
CA LYS A 22 0.17 12.23 -14.94
C LYS A 22 0.73 11.68 -13.62
N HIS A 23 0.42 10.44 -13.28
CA HIS A 23 0.78 9.85 -11.99
C HIS A 23 1.97 8.90 -12.07
N ASP A 24 2.57 8.71 -13.25
CA ASP A 24 3.53 7.62 -13.50
C ASP A 24 4.78 7.74 -12.64
N GLY A 25 5.28 8.96 -12.47
CA GLY A 25 6.38 9.26 -11.55
C GLY A 25 6.04 8.93 -10.10
N PHE A 26 4.79 9.17 -9.68
CA PHE A 26 4.34 8.85 -8.32
C PHE A 26 4.25 7.34 -8.10
N TYR A 27 3.68 6.59 -9.05
CA TYR A 27 3.65 5.13 -8.97
C TYR A 27 5.07 4.54 -8.95
N ARG A 28 5.99 5.07 -9.77
CA ARG A 28 7.39 4.60 -9.83
C ARG A 28 8.14 4.81 -8.51
N ALA A 29 7.91 5.94 -7.84
CA ALA A 29 8.56 6.22 -6.55
C ALA A 29 7.92 5.46 -5.38
N MET A 30 6.60 5.32 -5.37
CA MET A 30 5.87 4.76 -4.23
C MET A 30 5.83 3.23 -4.20
N ALA A 31 5.79 2.58 -5.37
CA ALA A 31 5.72 1.13 -5.49
C ALA A 31 6.85 0.38 -4.74
N PRO A 32 8.15 0.74 -4.85
CA PRO A 32 9.20 0.06 -4.09
C PRO A 32 9.05 0.23 -2.57
N ILE A 33 8.69 1.43 -2.11
CA ILE A 33 8.51 1.72 -0.68
C ILE A 33 7.39 0.84 -0.11
N LEU A 34 6.25 0.77 -0.79
CA LEU A 34 5.12 -0.05 -0.35
C LEU A 34 5.40 -1.55 -0.43
N PHE A 35 6.22 -1.98 -1.37
CA PHE A 35 6.66 -3.36 -1.47
C PHE A 35 7.54 -3.76 -0.28
N ASP A 36 8.48 -2.89 0.12
CA ASP A 36 9.32 -3.13 1.30
C ASP A 36 8.46 -3.17 2.58
N VAL A 37 7.49 -2.26 2.72
CA VAL A 37 6.51 -2.28 3.82
C VAL A 37 5.70 -3.58 3.84
N ALA A 38 5.26 -4.06 2.69
CA ALA A 38 4.51 -5.31 2.59
C ALA A 38 5.37 -6.53 2.95
N LYS A 39 6.64 -6.55 2.56
CA LYS A 39 7.60 -7.60 2.94
C LYS A 39 7.81 -7.65 4.44
N ASP A 40 8.10 -6.49 5.04
CA ASP A 40 8.35 -6.38 6.47
C ASP A 40 7.13 -6.79 7.28
N HIS A 41 5.93 -6.34 6.88
CA HIS A 41 4.69 -6.68 7.57
C HIS A 41 4.39 -8.19 7.53
N CYS A 42 4.67 -8.84 6.41
CA CYS A 42 4.36 -10.25 6.22
C CYS A 42 5.52 -11.20 6.57
N ASN A 43 6.70 -10.67 6.86
CA ASN A 43 7.96 -11.43 6.97
C ASN A 43 8.21 -12.30 5.73
N GLY A 44 7.84 -11.78 4.57
CA GLY A 44 7.92 -12.47 3.28
C GLY A 44 9.29 -12.28 2.63
N LYS A 45 9.80 -13.32 1.98
CA LYS A 45 11.04 -13.28 1.18
C LYS A 45 10.72 -13.23 -0.32
N TRP A 46 9.73 -12.44 -0.72
CA TRP A 46 9.30 -12.39 -2.12
C TRP A 46 10.28 -11.59 -2.96
N GLU A 47 10.50 -12.04 -4.18
CA GLU A 47 11.16 -11.23 -5.20
C GLU A 47 10.09 -10.46 -5.98
N PRO A 48 10.42 -9.30 -6.59
CA PRO A 48 9.45 -8.55 -7.38
C PRO A 48 8.79 -9.39 -8.49
N SER A 49 9.54 -10.30 -9.09
CA SER A 49 9.08 -11.21 -10.15
C SER A 49 8.06 -12.25 -9.69
N ASP A 50 8.07 -12.62 -8.41
CA ASP A 50 7.18 -13.63 -7.80
C ASP A 50 6.22 -12.98 -6.77
N MET A 51 5.82 -11.74 -7.03
CA MET A 51 4.93 -11.01 -6.13
C MET A 51 3.51 -11.62 -6.18
N PRO A 52 2.93 -12.01 -5.02
CA PRO A 52 1.55 -12.47 -5.00
C PRO A 52 0.58 -11.37 -5.43
N GLN A 53 -0.48 -11.76 -6.16
CA GLN A 53 -1.48 -10.80 -6.67
C GLN A 53 -2.16 -9.98 -5.55
N GLY A 54 -2.34 -10.55 -4.35
CA GLY A 54 -2.90 -9.79 -3.23
C GLY A 54 -1.97 -8.70 -2.70
N VAL A 55 -0.65 -8.90 -2.77
CA VAL A 55 0.35 -7.86 -2.44
C VAL A 55 0.30 -6.75 -3.50
N ARG A 56 0.13 -7.12 -4.77
CA ARG A 56 -0.06 -6.15 -5.85
C ARG A 56 -1.31 -5.29 -5.66
N LEU A 57 -2.42 -5.90 -5.25
CA LEU A 57 -3.66 -5.20 -4.95
C LEU A 57 -3.51 -4.27 -3.75
N PHE A 58 -2.77 -4.70 -2.72
CA PHE A 58 -2.40 -3.85 -1.59
C PHE A 58 -1.64 -2.60 -2.05
N ILE A 59 -0.60 -2.77 -2.87
CA ILE A 59 0.21 -1.65 -3.38
C ILE A 59 -0.68 -0.68 -4.18
N ALA A 60 -1.51 -1.18 -5.10
CA ALA A 60 -2.40 -0.34 -5.88
C ALA A 60 -3.35 0.48 -4.98
N LYS A 61 -4.02 -0.15 -4.01
CA LYS A 61 -4.96 0.54 -3.11
C LYS A 61 -4.28 1.48 -2.13
N ALA A 62 -3.07 1.16 -1.67
CA ALA A 62 -2.28 2.08 -0.85
C ALA A 62 -1.86 3.33 -1.63
N ILE A 63 -1.45 3.19 -2.90
CA ILE A 63 -1.16 4.34 -3.78
C ILE A 63 -2.42 5.18 -4.00
N GLN A 64 -3.56 4.54 -4.29
CA GLN A 64 -4.84 5.23 -4.45
C GLN A 64 -5.18 6.06 -3.20
N PHE A 65 -5.07 5.48 -2.00
CA PHE A 65 -5.34 6.19 -0.75
C PHE A 65 -4.45 7.41 -0.56
N ASN A 66 -3.15 7.29 -0.82
CA ASN A 66 -2.20 8.40 -0.71
C ASN A 66 -2.50 9.54 -1.70
N THR A 67 -3.03 9.22 -2.89
CA THR A 67 -3.46 10.27 -3.83
C THR A 67 -4.75 10.98 -3.42
N GLN A 68 -5.60 10.33 -2.61
CA GLN A 68 -6.94 10.83 -2.25
C GLN A 68 -7.00 11.55 -0.91
N SER A 69 -6.07 11.31 0.02
CA SER A 69 -6.26 11.72 1.41
C SER A 69 -6.15 13.24 1.61
N THR A 70 -7.30 13.91 1.69
CA THR A 70 -7.50 15.17 2.40
C THR A 70 -7.98 14.80 3.79
N GLY A 71 -7.09 14.85 4.78
CA GLY A 71 -7.15 14.10 6.04
C GLY A 71 -8.18 14.53 7.09
N LEU A 72 -9.45 14.75 6.74
CA LEU A 72 -10.48 15.15 7.69
C LEU A 72 -11.52 14.03 7.88
N LYS A 73 -11.35 13.24 8.95
CA LYS A 73 -12.14 12.02 9.23
C LYS A 73 -13.49 12.30 9.92
N GLY A 74 -13.58 13.40 10.67
CA GLY A 74 -14.80 13.80 11.36
C GLY A 74 -14.65 15.14 12.06
N ARG A 75 -15.78 15.81 12.32
CA ARG A 75 -15.87 17.05 13.10
C ARG A 75 -16.90 16.85 14.21
N VAL A 76 -16.52 17.06 15.47
CA VAL A 76 -17.45 17.09 16.60
C VAL A 76 -17.56 18.54 17.08
N MET A 77 -18.78 19.08 17.12
CA MET A 77 -19.05 20.52 17.31
C MET A 77 -18.99 21.02 18.77
N GLY A 78 -18.94 20.13 19.77
CA GLY A 78 -18.99 20.51 21.19
C GLY A 78 -17.64 20.82 21.85
N THR A 79 -16.56 20.23 21.33
CA THR A 79 -15.16 20.48 21.68
C THR A 79 -14.37 20.21 20.42
N VAL A 80 -13.63 21.19 19.90
CA VAL A 80 -12.98 21.11 18.59
C VAL A 80 -11.84 20.08 18.63
N SER A 81 -12.16 18.82 18.38
CA SER A 81 -11.19 17.74 18.20
C SER A 81 -11.11 17.38 16.72
N TYR A 82 -9.99 17.71 16.07
CA TYR A 82 -9.68 17.21 14.74
C TYR A 82 -9.03 15.84 14.85
N SER A 83 -9.59 14.83 14.20
CA SER A 83 -8.94 13.52 14.03
C SER A 83 -8.40 13.40 12.60
N TYR A 84 -7.08 13.29 12.49
CA TYR A 84 -6.37 13.07 11.23
C TYR A 84 -6.02 11.57 11.13
N ASP A 85 -6.30 10.94 9.99
CA ASP A 85 -5.86 9.56 9.73
C ASP A 85 -4.41 9.60 9.23
N THR A 86 -3.47 9.18 10.06
CA THR A 86 -2.07 8.95 9.67
C THR A 86 -1.81 7.52 9.23
N GLU A 87 -2.77 6.61 9.45
CA GLU A 87 -2.64 5.17 9.17
C GLU A 87 -3.47 4.76 7.95
N PHE A 88 -2.97 3.77 7.20
CA PHE A 88 -3.77 3.14 6.15
C PHE A 88 -5.00 2.43 6.74
N PRO A 89 -6.19 2.55 6.10
CA PRO A 89 -7.39 1.85 6.53
C PRO A 89 -7.19 0.33 6.69
N LYS A 90 -7.80 -0.27 7.72
CA LYS A 90 -7.75 -1.73 7.99
C LYS A 90 -8.18 -2.60 6.80
N ALA A 91 -9.02 -2.07 5.91
CA ALA A 91 -9.44 -2.74 4.69
C ALA A 91 -8.26 -3.03 3.75
N ILE A 92 -7.32 -2.08 3.60
CA ILE A 92 -6.15 -2.23 2.73
C ILE A 92 -5.24 -3.35 3.28
N TRP A 93 -5.00 -3.33 4.59
CA TRP A 93 -4.23 -4.38 5.27
C TRP A 93 -4.81 -5.79 5.15
N THR A 94 -6.11 -5.91 4.85
CA THR A 94 -6.78 -7.20 4.73
C THR A 94 -6.23 -8.02 3.57
N TYR A 95 -5.77 -7.37 2.48
CA TYR A 95 -5.14 -8.04 1.34
C TYR A 95 -3.82 -8.74 1.69
N LEU A 96 -3.11 -8.27 2.72
CA LEU A 96 -1.84 -8.84 3.18
C LEU A 96 -2.03 -9.98 4.19
N ARG A 97 -3.22 -10.13 4.80
CA ARG A 97 -3.47 -11.11 5.86
C ARG A 97 -3.14 -12.56 5.45
N PRO A 98 -3.50 -13.05 4.25
CA PRO A 98 -3.20 -14.44 3.86
C PRO A 98 -1.71 -14.75 3.80
N TYR A 99 -0.89 -13.72 3.59
CA TYR A 99 0.55 -13.85 3.37
C TYR A 99 1.37 -13.62 4.64
N LYS A 100 0.72 -13.24 5.75
CA LYS A 100 1.39 -12.89 6.99
C LYS A 100 1.94 -14.13 7.68
N ARG A 101 3.26 -14.22 7.80
CA ARG A 101 3.93 -15.28 8.57
C ARG A 101 4.17 -14.83 10.00
N VAL A 102 3.92 -15.72 10.97
CA VAL A 102 4.18 -15.47 12.39
C VAL A 102 5.69 -15.45 12.64
N ARG A 103 6.19 -14.47 13.39
CA ARG A 103 7.56 -14.49 13.91
C ARG A 103 7.55 -15.24 15.23
N PHE A 104 8.14 -16.43 15.26
CA PHE A 104 8.40 -17.12 16.50
C PHE A 104 9.63 -16.49 17.14
N HIS A 105 9.44 -15.72 18.20
CA HIS A 105 10.54 -15.39 19.11
C HIS A 105 10.69 -16.57 20.06
N ALA A 106 11.65 -17.46 19.80
CA ALA A 106 12.08 -18.39 20.82
C ALA A 106 12.70 -17.56 21.95
N LEU A 107 12.05 -17.56 23.12
CA LEU A 107 12.64 -17.06 24.36
C LEU A 107 13.93 -17.83 24.57
N ARG A 108 15.06 -17.13 24.48
CA ARG A 108 16.38 -17.61 24.88
C ARG A 108 16.79 -16.85 26.12
#